data_AF-W4DQC3-F1
#
_entry.id   AF-W4DQC3-F1
#
_cell.length_a   1.000
_cell.length_b   1.000
_cell.length_c   1.000
_cell.angle_alpha   90.00
_cell.angle_beta   90.00
_cell.angle_gamma   90.00
#
_symmetry.space_group_name_H-M   'P 1'
#
loop_
_entity.id
_entity.type
_entity.pdbx_description
1 polymer ?
#
loop_
_entity_poly.entity_id
_entity_poly.type
_entity_poly.pdbx_seq_one_letter_code
_entity_poly.pdbx_strand_id
1 'polypeptide(L)' 'MSQRERNRIRRAINVLLTQRAILLERLEEINENLRRVPRGSRARRELLAARESIREAIRLNTVAIRLLRSVL' A
#
# COMPACT_ATOMS: atom_id res chain seq x y z
N MET A 1 -18.44 14.47 17.46
CA MET A 1 -18.51 13.21 16.67
C MET A 1 -19.21 12.13 17.50
N SER A 2 -20.20 11.45 16.94
CA SER A 2 -20.96 10.37 17.58
C SER A 2 -20.12 9.09 17.72
N GLN A 3 -20.52 8.21 18.63
CA GLN A 3 -19.85 6.91 18.80
C GLN A 3 -19.93 6.05 17.53
N ARG A 4 -21.02 6.18 16.76
CA ARG A 4 -21.20 5.49 15.48
C ARG A 4 -20.18 5.94 14.44
N GLU A 5 -19.91 7.24 14.35
CA GLU A 5 -18.91 7.81 13.44
C GLU A 5 -17.47 7.40 13.85
N ARG A 6 -17.15 7.44 15.15
CA ARG A 6 -15.87 6.94 15.67
C ARG A 6 -15.63 5.48 15.27
N ASN A 7 -16.65 4.64 15.39
CA ASN A 7 -16.57 3.22 15.01
C ASN A 7 -16.38 3.05 13.49
N ARG A 8 -17.00 3.89 12.65
CA ARG A 8 -16.78 3.87 11.20
C ARG A 8 -15.35 4.25 10.84
N ILE A 9 -14.80 5.30 11.45
CA ILE A 9 -13.42 5.74 11.22
C ILE A 9 -12.43 4.65 11.66
N ARG A 10 -12.64 4.03 12.83
CA ARG A 10 -11.81 2.90 13.29
C ARG A 10 -11.82 1.72 12.32
N ARG A 11 -13.00 1.36 11.77
CA ARG A 11 -13.11 0.32 10.75
C ARG A 11 -12.36 0.69 9.47
N ALA A 12 -12.48 1.94 9.01
CA ALA A 12 -11.74 2.41 7.84
C ALA A 12 -10.23 2.34 8.04
N ILE A 13 -9.73 2.74 9.23
CA ILE A 13 -8.31 2.60 9.59
C ILE A 13 -7.87 1.14 9.52
N ASN A 14 -8.66 0.21 10.07
CA ASN A 14 -8.33 -1.22 10.03
C ASN A 14 -8.27 -1.76 8.59
N VAL A 15 -9.22 -1.39 7.73
CA VAL A 15 -9.20 -1.76 6.31
C VAL A 15 -7.95 -1.24 5.62
N LEU A 16 -7.55 0.01 5.87
CA LEU A 16 -6.33 0.58 5.31
C LEU A 16 -5.09 -0.14 5.81
N LEU A 17 -5.02 -0.52 7.09
CA LEU A 17 -3.92 -1.30 7.65
C LEU A 17 -3.82 -2.70 6.99
N THR A 18 -4.95 -3.38 6.78
CA THR A 18 -4.99 -4.65 6.04
C THR A 18 -4.51 -4.46 4.60
N GLN A 19 -5.00 -3.43 3.91
CA GLN A 19 -4.55 -3.13 2.55
C GLN A 19 -3.04 -2.86 2.49
N ARG A 20 -2.49 -2.16 3.50
CA ARG A 20 -1.04 -1.90 3.59
C ARG A 20 -0.24 -3.18 3.77
N ALA A 21 -0.71 -4.13 4.57
CA ALA A 21 -0.06 -5.44 4.72
C ALA A 21 -0.01 -6.19 3.38
N ILE A 22 -1.13 -6.25 2.66
CA ILE A 22 -1.20 -6.88 1.33
C ILE A 22 -0.23 -6.20 0.37
N LEU A 23 -0.20 -4.86 0.33
CA LEU A 23 0.70 -4.12 -0.56
C LEU A 23 2.19 -4.38 -0.26
N LEU A 24 2.56 -4.55 1.01
CA LEU A 24 3.93 -4.88 1.40
C LEU A 24 4.33 -6.28 0.93
N GLU A 25 3.46 -7.27 1.10
CA GLU A 25 3.67 -8.62 0.58
C GLU A 25 3.85 -8.61 -0.96
N ARG A 26 2.96 -7.91 -1.67
CA ARG A 26 3.09 -7.75 -3.14
C ARG A 26 4.38 -7.04 -3.55
N LEU A 27 4.86 -6.10 -2.74
CA LEU A 27 6.13 -5.41 -2.98
C LEU A 27 7.33 -6.37 -2.85
N GLU A 28 7.30 -7.26 -1.85
CA GLU A 28 8.31 -8.30 -1.66
C GLU A 28 8.35 -9.27 -2.85
N GLU A 29 7.18 -9.73 -3.32
CA GLU A 29 7.09 -10.58 -4.51
C GLU A 29 7.69 -9.91 -5.76
N ILE A 30 7.38 -8.63 -5.99
CA ILE A 30 7.96 -7.87 -7.12
C ILE A 30 9.47 -7.74 -6.98
N ASN A 31 9.96 -7.48 -5.78
CA ASN A 31 11.40 -7.39 -5.54
C ASN A 31 12.10 -8.73 -5.81
N GLU A 32 11.48 -9.85 -5.44
CA GLU A 32 12.01 -11.18 -5.73
C GLU A 32 12.02 -11.46 -7.24
N ASN A 33 10.94 -11.14 -7.95
CA ASN A 33 10.89 -11.25 -9.41
C ASN A 33 11.95 -10.36 -10.10
N LEU A 34 12.17 -9.14 -9.60
CA LEU A 34 13.21 -8.25 -10.08
C LEU A 34 14.63 -8.79 -9.87
N ARG A 35 14.87 -9.76 -8.98
CA ARG A 35 16.20 -10.39 -8.88
C ARG A 35 16.45 -11.39 -10.01
N ARG A 36 15.38 -12.00 -10.53
CA ARG A 36 15.43 -13.09 -11.52
C ARG A 36 15.36 -12.60 -12.96
N VAL A 37 14.76 -11.42 -13.20
CA VAL A 37 14.52 -10.92 -14.56
C VAL A 37 15.73 -10.13 -15.10
N PRO A 38 16.21 -10.43 -16.33
CA PRO A 38 17.37 -9.75 -16.93
C PRO A 38 17.23 -8.22 -17.02
N ARG A 39 18.36 -7.53 -16.85
CA ARG A 39 18.46 -6.07 -17.04
C ARG A 39 18.11 -5.70 -18.49
N GLY A 40 17.47 -4.54 -18.67
CA GLY A 40 17.08 -4.03 -20.01
C GLY A 40 15.84 -4.69 -20.63
N SER A 41 15.37 -5.82 -20.11
CA SER A 41 14.16 -6.48 -20.61
C SER A 41 12.90 -5.64 -20.39
N ARG A 42 11.93 -5.78 -21.29
CA ARG A 42 10.60 -5.18 -21.14
C ARG A 42 9.94 -5.60 -19.82
N ALA A 43 9.98 -6.89 -19.50
CA ALA A 43 9.44 -7.44 -18.26
C ALA A 43 10.03 -6.75 -17.00
N ARG A 44 11.34 -6.45 -17.01
CA ARG A 44 11.96 -5.72 -15.91
C ARG A 44 11.40 -4.30 -15.77
N ARG A 45 11.20 -3.59 -16.88
CA ARG A 45 10.62 -2.23 -16.86
C ARG A 45 9.20 -2.25 -16.29
N GLU A 46 8.39 -3.23 -16.68
CA GLU A 46 7.03 -3.40 -16.17
C GLU A 46 7.02 -3.70 -14.66
N LEU A 47 7.91 -4.58 -14.19
CA LEU A 47 8.05 -4.85 -12.75
C LEU A 47 8.54 -3.64 -11.95
N LEU A 48 9.47 -2.84 -12.49
CA LEU A 48 9.91 -1.60 -11.86
C LEU A 48 8.77 -0.59 -11.76
N ALA A 49 7.98 -0.42 -12.83
CA ALA A 49 6.81 0.44 -12.80
C ALA A 49 5.77 -0.03 -11.77
N ALA A 50 5.49 -1.33 -11.72
CA ALA A 50 4.60 -1.91 -10.71
C ALA A 50 5.12 -1.67 -9.28
N ARG A 51 6.44 -1.80 -9.07
CA ARG A 51 7.09 -1.52 -7.77
C ARG A 51 6.84 -0.08 -7.31
N GLU A 52 7.04 0.89 -8.20
CA GLU A 52 6.83 2.31 -7.86
C GLU A 52 5.35 2.62 -7.60
N SER A 53 4.43 2.04 -8.38
CA SER A 53 2.98 2.17 -8.11
C SER A 53 2.58 1.62 -6.74
N ILE A 54 3.13 0.47 -6.33
CA ILE A 54 2.83 -0.09 -5.00
C ILE A 54 3.42 0.76 -3.88
N ARG A 55 4.65 1.27 -4.04
CA ARG A 55 5.26 2.19 -3.06
C ARG A 55 4.40 3.44 -2.88
N GLU A 56 3.89 3.99 -3.97
CA GLU A 56 2.99 5.14 -3.92
C GLU A 56 1.67 4.80 -3.24
N ALA A 57 1.08 3.64 -3.52
CA ALA A 57 -0.12 3.17 -2.83
C ALA A 57 0.10 3.03 -1.30
N ILE A 58 1.25 2.49 -0.87
CA ILE A 58 1.62 2.41 0.55
C ILE A 58 1.76 3.79 1.17
N ARG A 59 2.36 4.76 0.46
CA ARG A 59 2.51 6.15 0.91
C ARG A 59 1.14 6.80 1.09
N LEU A 60 0.26 6.70 0.10
CA LEU A 60 -1.10 7.25 0.15
C LEU A 60 -1.94 6.61 1.28
N ASN A 61 -1.82 5.30 1.47
CA ASN A 61 -2.48 4.60 2.57
C ASN A 61 -1.99 5.11 3.94
N THR A 62 -0.68 5.35 4.09
CA THR A 62 -0.11 5.98 5.29
C THR A 62 -0.67 7.37 5.54
N VAL A 63 -0.80 8.20 4.50
CA VAL A 63 -1.41 9.53 4.59
C VAL A 63 -2.88 9.43 5.00
N ALA A 64 -3.66 8.55 4.37
CA ALA A 64 -5.07 8.34 4.69
C ALA A 64 -5.27 7.92 6.16
N ILE A 65 -4.45 6.99 6.67
CA ILE A 65 -4.48 6.59 8.09
C ILE A 65 -4.19 7.78 9.01
N ARG A 66 -3.19 8.61 8.68
CA ARG A 66 -2.87 9.82 9.48
C ARG A 66 -4.04 10.81 9.50
N LEU A 67 -4.64 11.07 8.34
CA LEU A 67 -5.81 11.96 8.23
C LEU A 67 -6.98 11.43 9.05
N LEU A 68 -7.30 10.14 8.93
CA LEU A 68 -8.38 9.52 9.70
C LEU A 68 -8.13 9.53 11.22
N ARG A 69 -6.88 9.36 11.66
CA ARG A 69 -6.51 9.46 13.07
C ARG A 69 -6.61 10.89 13.60
N SER A 70 -6.40 11.90 12.76
CA SER A 70 -6.48 13.31 13.19
C SER A 70 -7.91 13.78 13.50
N VAL A 71 -8.91 13.08 12.97
CA VAL A 71 -10.34 13.40 13.15
C VAL A 71 -11.06 12.45 14.11
N LEU A 72 -10.36 11.46 14.66
CA LEU A 72 -10.91 10.46 15.59
C LEU A 72 -10.94 10.98 17.03
#